data_AF-A0A382MTX4-F1
#
_entry.id   AF-A0A382MTX4-F1
#
_cell.length_a   1.000
_cell.length_b   1.000
_cell.length_c   1.000
_cell.angle_alpha   90.00
_cell.angle_beta   90.00
_cell.angle_gamma   90.00
#
_symmetry.space_group_name_H-M   'P 1'
#
loop_
_entity.id
_entity.type
_entity.pdbx_description
1 polymer ?
#
loop_
_entity_poly.entity_id
_entity_poly.type
_entity_poly.pdbx_seq_one_letter_code
_entity_poly.pdbx_strand_id
1 'polypeptide(L)'
;FRVIKVIAPPGTIANMVLPAACAARGLTGFRMGDCMFGVLAMMLPERVCAASDGGNTGVSIGGYDDERKPFIYVDFSCGTHGGRPWADGWQGNSNMFANMASQSIEVIETEQPMQILSYEFVPDRAGPGKFRGGAPYRRDYKFLEREAVLQVRSDRRKFRPYGLYGGYPGKASANFMNPQAENEPLESKLTMNILKGTVFRHELAGGGGWGDPLDRDPDKVLKDVRNELVSPALAFGDYGVRIDTERWTVDQAATEAQRKELRKHRPKEAPNVLWQEPTQDLEAAG
;
A
#
# COMPACT_ATOMS: atom_id res chain seq x y z
N PHE A 1 10.22 -16.19 25.68
CA PHE A 1 10.29 -14.71 25.83
C PHE A 1 10.50 -14.29 27.29
N ARG A 2 11.67 -14.56 27.92
CA ARG A 2 11.90 -14.25 29.35
C ARG A 2 12.01 -12.75 29.67
N VAL A 3 12.28 -11.90 28.69
CA VAL A 3 12.53 -10.45 28.85
C VAL A 3 11.39 -9.57 28.32
N ILE A 4 10.27 -10.16 27.89
CA ILE A 4 9.12 -9.42 27.35
C ILE A 4 7.89 -9.78 28.19
N LYS A 5 7.26 -8.77 28.79
CA LYS A 5 5.97 -8.90 29.48
C LYS A 5 4.85 -8.47 28.54
N VAL A 6 3.95 -9.39 28.21
CA VAL A 6 2.76 -9.09 27.40
C VAL A 6 1.59 -8.84 28.33
N ILE A 7 0.94 -7.68 28.22
CA ILE A 7 -0.26 -7.32 28.97
C ILE A 7 -1.40 -7.18 27.96
N ALA A 8 -2.29 -8.16 27.92
CA ALA A 8 -3.46 -8.16 27.04
C ALA A 8 -4.71 -8.52 27.87
N PRO A 9 -5.47 -7.51 28.34
CA PRO A 9 -6.65 -7.76 29.18
C PRO A 9 -7.69 -8.62 28.46
N PRO A 10 -8.33 -9.61 29.13
CA PRO A 10 -9.40 -10.41 28.54
C PRO A 10 -10.56 -9.56 27.99
N GLY A 11 -11.12 -9.95 26.85
CA GLY A 11 -12.21 -9.24 26.18
C GLY A 11 -11.76 -8.09 25.27
N THR A 12 -10.46 -7.86 25.14
CA THR A 12 -9.90 -6.89 24.17
C THR A 12 -9.67 -7.53 22.82
N ILE A 13 -9.51 -6.71 21.78
CA ILE A 13 -9.16 -7.17 20.42
C ILE A 13 -7.84 -7.99 20.37
N ALA A 14 -6.97 -7.82 21.37
CA ALA A 14 -5.71 -8.54 21.53
C ALA A 14 -5.83 -9.82 22.38
N ASN A 15 -6.90 -9.99 23.15
CA ASN A 15 -7.16 -11.16 24.00
C ASN A 15 -8.67 -11.44 24.05
N MET A 16 -9.17 -12.00 22.96
CA MET A 16 -10.58 -12.32 22.77
C MET A 16 -10.99 -13.49 23.68
N VAL A 17 -12.20 -13.40 24.25
CA VAL A 17 -12.83 -14.48 25.02
C VAL A 17 -14.03 -15.01 24.26
N LEU A 18 -14.34 -16.30 24.40
CA LEU A 18 -15.52 -16.90 23.77
C LEU A 18 -16.80 -16.11 24.13
N PRO A 19 -17.71 -15.83 23.18
CA PRO A 19 -17.76 -16.31 21.79
C PRO A 19 -17.23 -15.30 20.74
N ALA A 20 -16.27 -14.43 21.08
CA ALA A 20 -15.82 -13.36 20.19
C ALA A 20 -15.23 -13.88 18.85
N ALA A 21 -15.56 -13.19 17.76
CA ALA A 21 -15.17 -13.57 16.40
C ALA A 21 -13.66 -13.41 16.16
N CYS A 22 -13.01 -14.47 15.66
CA CYS A 22 -11.54 -14.53 15.49
C CYS A 22 -11.07 -14.83 14.05
N ALA A 23 -11.98 -15.00 13.09
CA ALA A 23 -11.64 -15.50 11.75
C ALA A 23 -10.72 -14.57 10.94
N ALA A 24 -10.92 -13.26 11.02
CA ALA A 24 -10.16 -12.25 10.26
C ALA A 24 -8.99 -11.62 11.05
N ARG A 25 -8.47 -12.31 12.08
CA ARG A 25 -7.46 -11.77 13.01
C ARG A 25 -6.14 -11.32 12.36
N GLY A 26 -5.83 -11.82 11.16
CA GLY A 26 -4.60 -11.46 10.43
C GLY A 26 -4.45 -9.95 10.25
N LEU A 27 -5.49 -9.29 9.72
CA LEU A 27 -5.51 -7.84 9.52
C LEU A 27 -5.17 -7.09 10.82
N THR A 28 -5.84 -7.46 11.92
CA THR A 28 -5.58 -6.90 13.25
C THR A 28 -4.14 -7.11 13.69
N GLY A 29 -3.61 -8.33 13.58
CA GLY A 29 -2.24 -8.67 13.97
C GLY A 29 -1.20 -7.87 13.19
N PHE A 30 -1.38 -7.70 11.89
CA PHE A 30 -0.52 -6.86 11.07
C PHE A 30 -0.57 -5.38 11.49
N ARG A 31 -1.73 -4.88 11.96
CA ARG A 31 -1.83 -3.50 12.49
C ARG A 31 -1.10 -3.34 13.81
N MET A 32 -1.23 -4.33 14.69
CA MET A 32 -0.49 -4.36 15.95
C MET A 32 1.03 -4.36 15.70
N GLY A 33 1.47 -5.11 14.68
CA GLY A 33 2.85 -5.08 14.20
C GLY A 33 3.30 -3.69 13.75
N ASP A 34 2.57 -3.05 12.83
CA ASP A 34 2.91 -1.69 12.37
C ASP A 34 2.88 -0.66 13.52
N CYS A 35 1.99 -0.81 14.50
CA CYS A 35 1.95 0.04 15.70
C CYS A 35 3.21 -0.15 16.57
N MET A 36 3.61 -1.40 16.81
CA MET A 36 4.83 -1.73 17.54
C MET A 36 6.06 -1.15 16.83
N PHE A 37 6.15 -1.27 15.50
CA PHE A 37 7.22 -0.66 14.72
C PHE A 37 7.21 0.88 14.83
N GLY A 38 6.02 1.51 14.87
CA GLY A 38 5.90 2.95 15.07
C GLY A 38 6.44 3.41 16.43
N VAL A 39 6.25 2.62 17.48
CA VAL A 39 6.85 2.88 18.80
C VAL A 39 8.36 2.64 18.78
N LEU A 40 8.82 1.54 18.19
CA LEU A 40 10.25 1.25 18.07
C LEU A 40 10.99 2.33 17.25
N ALA A 41 10.33 2.95 16.27
CA ALA A 41 10.85 4.07 15.52
C ALA A 41 11.22 5.25 16.44
N MET A 42 10.48 5.47 17.53
CA MET A 42 10.82 6.53 18.48
C MET A 42 12.10 6.24 19.28
N MET A 43 12.54 4.97 19.35
CA MET A 43 13.68 4.53 20.16
C MET A 43 14.91 4.16 19.32
N LEU A 44 14.71 3.67 18.09
CA LEU A 44 15.76 3.08 17.25
C LEU A 44 15.69 3.63 15.81
N PRO A 45 15.90 4.94 15.60
CA PRO A 45 15.60 5.60 14.34
C PRO A 45 16.37 5.07 13.13
N GLU A 46 17.59 4.60 13.37
CA GLU A 46 18.47 4.07 12.33
C GLU A 46 18.22 2.58 12.02
N ARG A 47 17.24 1.94 12.66
CA ARG A 47 16.98 0.49 12.52
C ARG A 47 15.56 0.14 12.06
N VAL A 48 14.64 1.10 12.06
CA VAL A 48 13.21 0.86 11.89
C VAL A 48 12.73 1.37 10.53
N CYS A 49 11.96 0.54 9.82
CA CYS A 49 11.29 0.92 8.59
C CYS A 49 10.00 1.71 8.85
N ALA A 50 9.58 2.50 7.87
CA ALA A 50 8.25 3.10 7.84
C ALA A 50 7.15 2.04 7.70
N ALA A 51 5.89 2.46 7.81
CA ALA A 51 4.75 1.55 7.84
C ALA A 51 4.61 0.73 6.55
N SER A 52 4.19 -0.53 6.72
CA SER A 52 3.78 -1.41 5.63
C SER A 52 2.31 -1.18 5.20
N ASP A 53 1.97 -1.81 4.10
CA ASP A 53 0.66 -1.79 3.42
C ASP A 53 -0.58 -2.16 4.25
N GLY A 54 -0.46 -2.79 5.42
CA GLY A 54 -1.66 -3.55 5.82
C GLY A 54 -1.42 -4.88 6.49
N GLY A 55 -0.38 -5.55 6.02
CA GLY A 55 -0.58 -6.97 5.82
C GLY A 55 -1.41 -7.25 4.58
N ASN A 56 -1.44 -8.52 4.21
CA ASN A 56 -2.06 -8.95 2.97
C ASN A 56 -3.58 -8.74 2.97
N THR A 57 -4.09 -8.08 1.93
CA THR A 57 -5.53 -8.06 1.64
C THR A 57 -5.99 -9.46 1.23
N GLY A 58 -7.11 -9.90 1.79
CA GLY A 58 -7.79 -11.12 1.34
C GLY A 58 -8.89 -10.81 0.31
N VAL A 59 -8.83 -11.44 -0.86
CA VAL A 59 -9.95 -11.49 -1.82
C VAL A 59 -10.42 -12.94 -1.89
N SER A 60 -11.69 -13.19 -1.61
CA SER A 60 -12.25 -14.53 -1.63
C SER A 60 -13.50 -14.56 -2.48
N ILE A 61 -13.59 -15.51 -3.40
CA ILE A 61 -14.75 -15.70 -4.27
C ILE A 61 -15.18 -17.15 -4.13
N GLY A 62 -16.40 -17.36 -3.66
CA GLY A 62 -16.96 -18.69 -3.46
C GLY A 62 -18.30 -18.83 -4.18
N GLY A 63 -18.51 -19.99 -4.79
CA GLY A 63 -19.71 -20.24 -5.58
C GLY A 63 -19.79 -21.68 -6.07
N TYR A 64 -20.60 -21.86 -7.10
CA TYR A 64 -20.73 -23.12 -7.84
C TYR A 64 -20.47 -22.82 -9.31
N ASP A 65 -19.81 -23.73 -10.00
CA ASP A 65 -19.71 -23.68 -11.46
C ASP A 65 -21.02 -24.11 -12.15
N ASP A 66 -21.05 -24.02 -13.47
CA ASP A 66 -22.18 -24.46 -14.30
C ASP A 66 -22.55 -25.95 -14.11
N GLU A 67 -21.60 -26.80 -13.69
CA GLU A 67 -21.82 -28.22 -13.34
C GLU A 67 -22.28 -28.43 -11.89
N ARG A 68 -22.53 -27.35 -11.14
CA ARG A 68 -22.93 -27.34 -9.72
C ARG A 68 -21.87 -27.91 -8.78
N LYS A 69 -20.60 -27.90 -9.19
CA LYS A 69 -19.47 -28.23 -8.31
C LYS A 69 -19.07 -26.99 -7.53
N PRO A 70 -18.88 -27.10 -6.20
CA PRO A 70 -18.48 -25.97 -5.38
C PRO A 70 -17.02 -25.59 -5.66
N PHE A 71 -16.74 -24.28 -5.69
CA PHE A 71 -15.38 -23.75 -5.73
C PHE A 71 -15.20 -22.67 -4.66
N ILE A 72 -13.93 -22.51 -4.25
CA ILE A 72 -13.51 -21.40 -3.42
C ILE A 72 -12.14 -20.91 -3.90
N TYR A 73 -12.11 -19.67 -4.32
CA TYR A 73 -10.88 -18.95 -4.57
C TYR A 73 -10.54 -18.10 -3.34
N VAL A 74 -9.29 -18.17 -2.91
CA VAL A 74 -8.75 -17.32 -1.85
C VAL A 74 -7.40 -16.79 -2.28
N ASP A 75 -7.34 -15.48 -2.43
CA ASP A 75 -6.13 -14.73 -2.72
C ASP A 75 -5.71 -13.90 -1.51
N PHE A 76 -4.41 -13.89 -1.25
CA PHE A 76 -3.79 -12.99 -0.31
C PHE A 76 -2.75 -12.16 -1.04
N SER A 77 -3.11 -10.92 -1.36
CA SER A 77 -2.26 -10.03 -2.14
C SER A 77 -1.02 -9.63 -1.33
N CYS A 78 0.17 -9.96 -1.82
CA CYS A 78 1.46 -9.49 -1.29
C CYS A 78 1.67 -8.03 -1.65
N GLY A 79 1.66 -7.09 -0.70
CA GLY A 79 1.78 -5.67 -1.03
C GLY A 79 3.16 -5.11 -0.79
N THR A 80 3.27 -4.18 0.16
CA THR A 80 4.39 -3.24 0.25
C THR A 80 4.94 -3.07 1.65
N HIS A 81 6.25 -2.85 1.72
CA HIS A 81 6.95 -2.48 2.95
C HIS A 81 7.25 -0.98 2.94
N GLY A 82 7.43 -0.38 4.11
CA GLY A 82 7.89 1.02 4.19
C GLY A 82 9.37 1.18 3.86
N GLY A 83 9.76 2.41 3.54
CA GLY A 83 11.16 2.80 3.37
C GLY A 83 11.97 2.50 4.63
N ARG A 84 13.24 2.12 4.46
CA ARG A 84 14.18 1.82 5.53
C ARG A 84 15.24 2.92 5.62
N PRO A 85 15.94 3.07 6.76
CA PRO A 85 17.04 4.02 6.91
C PRO A 85 18.20 3.86 5.91
N TRP A 86 18.23 2.76 5.15
CA TRP A 86 19.29 2.44 4.19
C TRP A 86 18.79 2.04 2.79
N ALA A 87 17.49 1.85 2.58
CA ALA A 87 16.96 1.34 1.31
C ALA A 87 15.46 1.59 1.14
N ASP A 88 15.00 1.68 -0.11
CA ASP A 88 13.57 1.75 -0.43
C ASP A 88 12.80 0.53 0.07
N GLY A 89 11.50 0.69 0.28
CA GLY A 89 10.60 -0.38 0.67
C GLY A 89 10.45 -1.43 -0.42
N TRP A 90 10.21 -2.68 -0.02
CA TRP A 90 9.90 -3.76 -0.96
C TRP A 90 8.50 -3.60 -1.53
N GLN A 91 8.37 -3.95 -2.80
CA GLN A 91 7.13 -3.93 -3.58
C GLN A 91 6.81 -5.35 -4.05
N GLY A 92 5.55 -5.76 -3.96
CA GLY A 92 5.08 -7.10 -4.35
C GLY A 92 5.54 -8.24 -3.43
N ASN A 93 5.84 -7.95 -2.16
CA ASN A 93 6.36 -8.95 -1.20
C ASN A 93 5.37 -9.21 -0.05
N SER A 94 5.46 -10.37 0.60
CA SER A 94 4.61 -10.66 1.75
C SER A 94 4.93 -9.71 2.91
N ASN A 95 3.94 -9.43 3.74
CA ASN A 95 4.17 -8.67 4.95
C ASN A 95 5.18 -9.40 5.85
N MET A 96 6.02 -8.67 6.59
CA MET A 96 7.06 -9.27 7.44
C MET A 96 6.56 -10.29 8.49
N PHE A 97 5.28 -10.25 8.85
CA PHE A 97 4.66 -11.20 9.78
C PHE A 97 3.98 -12.38 9.07
N ALA A 98 4.16 -12.51 7.75
CA ALA A 98 3.63 -13.60 6.94
C ALA A 98 4.68 -14.11 5.94
N ASN A 99 4.61 -15.39 5.61
CA ASN A 99 5.45 -15.99 4.58
C ASN A 99 4.55 -16.52 3.46
N MET A 100 4.36 -15.71 2.41
CA MET A 100 3.45 -16.01 1.31
C MET A 100 4.07 -15.58 -0.02
N ALA A 101 3.63 -16.21 -1.09
CA ALA A 101 3.99 -15.86 -2.45
C ALA A 101 2.71 -15.58 -3.25
N SER A 102 2.81 -14.70 -4.24
CA SER A 102 1.73 -14.46 -5.19
C SER A 102 1.47 -15.73 -6.01
N GLN A 103 0.19 -16.07 -6.21
CA GLN A 103 -0.20 -17.19 -7.07
C GLN A 103 0.07 -16.87 -8.55
N SER A 104 0.41 -17.90 -9.33
CA SER A 104 0.57 -17.77 -10.79
C SER A 104 -0.77 -17.46 -11.44
N ILE A 105 -0.80 -16.48 -12.35
CA ILE A 105 -2.00 -16.15 -13.13
C ILE A 105 -2.48 -17.38 -13.91
N GLU A 106 -1.57 -18.12 -14.54
CA GLU A 106 -1.93 -19.31 -15.33
C GLU A 106 -2.64 -20.37 -14.48
N VAL A 107 -2.20 -20.56 -13.24
CA VAL A 107 -2.84 -21.50 -12.30
C VAL A 107 -4.21 -20.98 -11.89
N ILE A 108 -4.34 -19.68 -11.57
CA ILE A 108 -5.62 -19.07 -11.23
C ILE A 108 -6.62 -19.28 -12.36
N GLU A 109 -6.26 -18.93 -13.60
CA GLU A 109 -7.17 -19.01 -14.74
C GLU A 109 -7.47 -20.44 -15.20
N THR A 110 -6.59 -21.39 -14.90
CA THR A 110 -6.81 -22.82 -15.21
C THR A 110 -7.72 -23.49 -14.20
N GLU A 111 -7.54 -23.19 -12.91
CA GLU A 111 -8.21 -23.92 -11.83
C GLU A 111 -9.46 -23.22 -11.30
N GLN A 112 -9.63 -21.93 -11.58
CA GLN A 112 -10.71 -21.12 -11.03
C GLN A 112 -11.48 -20.40 -12.14
N PRO A 113 -12.78 -20.13 -11.94
CA PRO A 113 -13.59 -19.50 -12.97
C PRO A 113 -13.44 -17.97 -12.94
N MET A 114 -12.21 -17.51 -13.11
CA MET A 114 -11.85 -16.11 -13.15
C MET A 114 -10.78 -15.86 -14.19
N GLN A 115 -10.72 -14.62 -14.66
CA GLN A 115 -9.67 -14.13 -15.53
C GLN A 115 -9.01 -12.91 -14.89
N ILE A 116 -7.68 -12.86 -14.89
CA ILE A 116 -6.92 -11.73 -14.37
C ILE A 116 -6.64 -10.76 -15.53
N LEU A 117 -7.34 -9.63 -15.54
CA LEU A 117 -7.23 -8.64 -16.62
C LEU A 117 -6.03 -7.70 -16.45
N SER A 118 -5.58 -7.52 -15.22
CA SER A 118 -4.49 -6.60 -14.88
C SER A 118 -3.75 -7.13 -13.67
N TYR A 119 -2.41 -7.06 -13.71
CA TYR A 119 -1.55 -7.25 -12.55
C TYR A 119 -0.30 -6.38 -12.71
N GLU A 120 -0.36 -5.16 -12.18
CA GLU A 120 0.64 -4.13 -12.46
C GLU A 120 0.81 -3.16 -11.29
N PHE A 121 1.99 -2.55 -11.17
CA PHE A 121 2.22 -1.50 -10.19
C PHE A 121 1.34 -0.28 -10.48
N VAL A 122 0.89 0.38 -9.43
CA VAL A 122 0.12 1.63 -9.53
C VAL A 122 1.10 2.77 -9.27
N PRO A 123 1.37 3.62 -10.28
CA PRO A 123 2.24 4.78 -10.13
C PRO A 123 1.77 5.69 -8.99
N ASP A 124 2.69 6.50 -8.44
CA ASP A 124 2.36 7.65 -7.59
C ASP A 124 1.69 7.32 -6.25
N ARG A 125 1.81 6.06 -5.82
CA ARG A 125 1.09 5.54 -4.64
C ARG A 125 1.98 5.21 -3.47
N ALA A 126 3.28 5.04 -3.69
CA ALA A 126 4.24 4.86 -2.62
C ALA A 126 4.40 6.15 -1.82
N GLY A 127 4.65 6.03 -0.51
CA GLY A 127 4.99 7.16 0.34
C GLY A 127 6.35 7.75 -0.05
N PRO A 128 6.42 9.05 -0.39
CA PRO A 128 7.69 9.67 -0.74
C PRO A 128 8.58 9.83 0.49
N GLY A 129 9.87 9.67 0.30
CA GLY A 129 10.90 9.85 1.32
C GLY A 129 12.28 9.77 0.71
N LYS A 130 13.33 10.10 1.48
CA LYS A 130 14.73 9.83 1.09
C LYS A 130 14.86 8.39 0.59
N PHE A 131 14.24 7.47 1.33
CA PHE A 131 13.93 6.13 0.89
C PHE A 131 12.42 5.99 0.72
N ARG A 132 12.00 5.67 -0.50
CA ARG A 132 10.59 5.55 -0.91
C ARG A 132 9.96 4.32 -0.26
N GLY A 133 8.67 4.38 0.09
CA GLY A 133 7.91 3.18 0.42
C GLY A 133 7.75 2.23 -0.77
N GLY A 134 7.36 0.99 -0.56
CA GLY A 134 7.09 0.07 -1.66
C GLY A 134 5.92 0.55 -2.54
N ALA A 135 6.07 0.41 -3.86
CA ALA A 135 5.01 0.71 -4.81
C ALA A 135 3.93 -0.39 -4.76
N PRO A 136 2.65 -0.04 -4.56
CA PRO A 136 1.58 -1.03 -4.56
C PRO A 136 1.27 -1.46 -5.99
N TYR A 137 0.58 -2.60 -6.13
CA TYR A 137 -0.02 -3.00 -7.39
C TYR A 137 -1.54 -3.05 -7.30
N ARG A 138 -2.17 -3.13 -8.47
CA ARG A 138 -3.58 -3.49 -8.61
C ARG A 138 -3.74 -4.86 -9.25
N ARG A 139 -4.86 -5.52 -8.94
CA ARG A 139 -5.30 -6.72 -9.63
C ARG A 139 -6.78 -6.59 -10.00
N ASP A 140 -7.09 -6.90 -11.26
CA ASP A 140 -8.45 -6.88 -11.80
C ASP A 140 -8.92 -8.31 -12.04
N TYR A 141 -9.94 -8.73 -11.30
CA TYR A 141 -10.52 -10.07 -11.33
C TYR A 141 -11.84 -10.02 -12.09
N LYS A 142 -11.87 -10.60 -13.29
CA LYS A 142 -13.10 -10.79 -14.06
C LYS A 142 -13.70 -12.15 -13.73
N PHE A 143 -14.97 -12.15 -13.35
CA PHE A 143 -15.67 -13.37 -12.97
C PHE A 143 -16.32 -14.07 -14.18
N LEU A 144 -16.27 -15.40 -14.25
CA LEU A 144 -16.69 -16.16 -15.44
C LEU A 144 -17.94 -17.07 -15.23
N GLU A 145 -18.27 -17.45 -14.00
CA GLU A 145 -19.52 -18.19 -13.73
C GLU A 145 -20.74 -17.28 -13.61
N ARG A 146 -21.92 -17.89 -13.62
CA ARG A 146 -23.21 -17.22 -13.48
C ARG A 146 -23.30 -16.29 -12.27
N GLU A 147 -22.96 -16.80 -11.08
CA GLU A 147 -23.03 -16.04 -9.82
C GLU A 147 -22.02 -16.57 -8.78
N ALA A 148 -21.54 -15.68 -7.90
CA ALA A 148 -20.75 -16.05 -6.73
C ALA A 148 -20.88 -15.01 -5.62
N VAL A 149 -20.35 -15.34 -4.45
CA VAL A 149 -20.17 -14.41 -3.34
C VAL A 149 -18.72 -13.94 -3.32
N LEU A 150 -18.50 -12.63 -3.49
CA LEU A 150 -17.24 -11.96 -3.26
C LEU A 150 -17.16 -11.50 -1.81
N GLN A 151 -16.09 -11.85 -1.12
CA GLN A 151 -15.69 -11.28 0.15
C GLN A 151 -14.34 -10.60 0.02
N VAL A 152 -14.24 -9.36 0.50
CA VAL A 152 -13.00 -8.60 0.55
C VAL A 152 -12.65 -8.28 2.00
N ARG A 153 -11.41 -8.56 2.36
CA ARG A 153 -10.80 -8.25 3.65
C ARG A 153 -9.60 -7.35 3.42
N SER A 154 -9.86 -6.07 3.13
CA SER A 154 -8.82 -5.05 2.97
C SER A 154 -8.84 -4.03 4.12
N ASP A 155 -7.75 -3.30 4.28
CA ASP A 155 -7.60 -2.22 5.25
C ASP A 155 -6.69 -1.11 4.68
N ARG A 156 -6.19 -0.16 5.49
CA ARG A 156 -5.43 1.02 5.05
C ARG A 156 -6.19 1.96 4.11
N ARG A 157 -7.53 1.94 4.21
CA ARG A 157 -8.41 2.90 3.52
C ARG A 157 -8.47 4.24 4.25
N LYS A 158 -8.82 4.20 5.55
CA LYS A 158 -8.93 5.38 6.41
C LYS A 158 -7.59 5.80 7.02
N PHE A 159 -6.89 4.83 7.63
CA PHE A 159 -5.60 5.07 8.27
C PHE A 159 -4.47 4.56 7.37
N ARG A 160 -3.88 5.47 6.60
CA ARG A 160 -2.82 5.17 5.62
C ARG A 160 -1.54 4.66 6.30
N PRO A 161 -0.65 3.95 5.58
CA PRO A 161 0.69 3.63 6.06
C PRO A 161 1.46 4.92 6.34
N TYR A 162 1.84 5.15 7.60
CA TYR A 162 2.57 6.35 8.02
C TYR A 162 4.00 6.37 7.48
N GLY A 163 4.52 7.56 7.22
CA GLY A 163 5.94 7.79 6.95
C GLY A 163 6.73 8.06 8.23
N LEU A 164 8.06 8.02 8.15
CA LEU A 164 8.96 8.26 9.28
C LEU A 164 10.02 9.32 8.97
N TYR A 165 10.37 10.11 9.99
CA TYR A 165 11.46 11.11 9.98
C TYR A 165 11.44 12.07 8.78
N GLY A 166 10.25 12.62 8.47
CA GLY A 166 10.04 13.49 7.31
C GLY A 166 9.62 12.78 6.03
N GLY A 167 9.63 11.45 6.02
CA GLY A 167 8.97 10.67 4.97
C GLY A 167 7.46 10.72 5.11
N TYR A 168 6.74 10.65 4.00
CA TYR A 168 5.30 10.85 3.93
C TYR A 168 4.52 9.53 3.83
N PRO A 169 3.24 9.52 4.20
CA PRO A 169 2.43 8.32 4.16
C PRO A 169 2.20 7.81 2.72
N GLY A 170 2.13 6.50 2.53
CA GLY A 170 1.71 5.93 1.24
C GLY A 170 0.22 6.09 1.01
N LYS A 171 -0.24 6.05 -0.24
CA LYS A 171 -1.66 6.24 -0.60
C LYS A 171 -2.52 5.09 -0.08
N ALA A 172 -3.81 5.37 0.09
CA ALA A 172 -4.79 4.41 0.62
C ALA A 172 -5.04 3.24 -0.34
N SER A 173 -5.49 2.11 0.22
CA SER A 173 -6.05 1.02 -0.58
C SER A 173 -7.40 1.41 -1.19
N ALA A 174 -7.80 0.72 -2.25
CA ALA A 174 -9.07 0.95 -2.92
C ALA A 174 -9.66 -0.34 -3.50
N ASN A 175 -10.99 -0.35 -3.62
CA ASN A 175 -11.79 -1.42 -4.19
C ASN A 175 -12.75 -0.77 -5.19
N PHE A 176 -12.93 -1.37 -6.36
CA PHE A 176 -13.87 -0.87 -7.37
C PHE A 176 -14.61 -2.05 -8.01
N MET A 177 -15.87 -1.82 -8.39
CA MET A 177 -16.63 -2.74 -9.22
C MET A 177 -16.78 -2.18 -10.62
N ASN A 178 -16.52 -2.98 -11.65
CA ASN A 178 -16.62 -2.60 -13.05
C ASN A 178 -15.96 -1.23 -13.34
N PRO A 179 -14.65 -1.08 -13.10
CA PRO A 179 -13.97 0.23 -13.14
C PRO A 179 -14.01 0.93 -14.51
N GLN A 180 -14.42 0.24 -15.57
CA GLN A 180 -14.66 0.82 -16.90
C GLN A 180 -16.06 1.41 -17.10
N ALA A 181 -17.03 1.05 -16.24
CA ALA A 181 -18.42 1.51 -16.31
C ALA A 181 -18.70 2.51 -15.18
N GLU A 182 -18.65 2.03 -13.93
CA GLU A 182 -18.88 2.82 -12.72
C GLU A 182 -17.60 2.74 -11.89
N ASN A 183 -16.79 3.81 -11.90
CA ASN A 183 -15.53 3.82 -11.17
C ASN A 183 -15.70 4.34 -9.73
N GLU A 184 -16.79 3.94 -9.07
CA GLU A 184 -17.06 4.34 -7.70
C GLU A 184 -16.32 3.45 -6.69
N PRO A 185 -15.70 4.04 -5.67
CA PRO A 185 -14.98 3.28 -4.67
C PRO A 185 -15.93 2.52 -3.75
N LEU A 186 -15.64 1.23 -3.54
CA LEU A 186 -16.32 0.38 -2.57
C LEU A 186 -15.68 0.47 -1.18
N GLU A 187 -16.41 -0.05 -0.19
CA GLU A 187 -15.90 -0.26 1.16
C GLU A 187 -14.67 -1.18 1.22
N SER A 188 -13.81 -0.97 2.22
CA SER A 188 -12.60 -1.80 2.40
C SER A 188 -12.90 -3.25 2.79
N LYS A 189 -14.01 -3.45 3.51
CA LYS A 189 -14.47 -4.77 3.94
C LYS A 189 -15.90 -4.94 3.47
N LEU A 190 -16.12 -5.89 2.58
CA LEU A 190 -17.43 -6.13 2.00
C LEU A 190 -17.68 -7.61 1.77
N THR A 191 -18.95 -7.96 1.67
CA THR A 191 -19.41 -9.26 1.18
C THR A 191 -20.63 -9.01 0.32
N MET A 192 -20.61 -9.45 -0.93
CA MET A 192 -21.69 -9.20 -1.88
C MET A 192 -21.75 -10.27 -2.95
N ASN A 193 -22.90 -10.36 -3.61
CA ASN A 193 -23.05 -11.20 -4.79
C ASN A 193 -22.42 -10.50 -6.00
N ILE A 194 -21.76 -11.28 -6.85
CA ILE A 194 -21.24 -10.85 -8.15
C ILE A 194 -21.77 -11.78 -9.23
N LEU A 195 -21.90 -11.22 -10.45
CA LEU A 195 -22.45 -11.93 -11.61
C LEU A 195 -21.39 -12.09 -12.69
N LYS A 196 -21.63 -13.03 -13.61
CA LYS A 196 -20.78 -13.26 -14.79
C LYS A 196 -20.38 -11.94 -15.47
N GLY A 197 -19.10 -11.83 -15.80
CA GLY A 197 -18.53 -10.69 -16.51
C GLY A 197 -18.20 -9.48 -15.63
N THR A 198 -18.59 -9.51 -14.35
CA THR A 198 -18.23 -8.47 -13.37
C THR A 198 -16.72 -8.42 -13.18
N VAL A 199 -16.14 -7.22 -13.15
CA VAL A 199 -14.71 -6.99 -12.90
C VAL A 199 -14.53 -6.32 -11.55
N PHE A 200 -13.94 -7.04 -10.60
CA PHE A 200 -13.52 -6.47 -9.32
C PHE A 200 -12.08 -6.00 -9.40
N ARG A 201 -11.80 -4.73 -9.09
CA ARG A 201 -10.43 -4.21 -8.95
C ARG A 201 -10.08 -4.06 -7.48
N HIS A 202 -8.99 -4.70 -7.06
CA HIS A 202 -8.35 -4.39 -5.80
C HIS A 202 -7.04 -3.67 -6.02
N GLU A 203 -6.86 -2.60 -5.25
CA GLU A 203 -5.76 -1.67 -5.33
C GLU A 203 -5.11 -1.57 -3.95
N LEU A 204 -3.86 -2.05 -3.81
CA LEU A 204 -3.17 -2.10 -2.53
C LEU A 204 -2.76 -0.71 -2.05
N ALA A 205 -2.56 -0.57 -0.73
CA ALA A 205 -1.97 0.61 -0.14
C ALA A 205 -0.44 0.64 -0.38
N GLY A 206 0.10 1.84 -0.63
CA GLY A 206 1.54 2.03 -0.77
C GLY A 206 2.23 2.11 0.59
N GLY A 207 3.49 1.68 0.66
CA GLY A 207 4.27 1.75 1.89
C GLY A 207 4.60 3.19 2.28
N GLY A 208 4.82 3.46 3.56
CA GLY A 208 5.28 4.78 4.02
C GLY A 208 6.71 5.08 3.58
N GLY A 209 7.02 6.36 3.34
CA GLY A 209 8.38 6.82 3.06
C GLY A 209 9.21 7.01 4.33
N TRP A 210 10.54 7.00 4.18
CA TRP A 210 11.49 7.25 5.26
C TRP A 210 12.43 8.39 4.90
N GLY A 211 12.60 9.37 5.80
CA GLY A 211 13.45 10.54 5.59
C GLY A 211 12.82 11.58 4.65
N ASP A 212 13.32 12.82 4.66
CA ASP A 212 12.81 13.88 3.77
C ASP A 212 13.00 13.50 2.28
N PRO A 213 11.94 13.50 1.46
CA PRO A 213 12.02 13.27 0.01
C PRO A 213 13.05 14.16 -0.71
N LEU A 214 13.28 15.38 -0.24
CA LEU A 214 14.22 16.32 -0.86
C LEU A 214 15.69 15.89 -0.69
N ASP A 215 15.96 14.93 0.20
CA ASP A 215 17.28 14.34 0.41
C ASP A 215 17.46 13.03 -0.39
N ARG A 216 16.46 12.62 -1.17
CA ARG A 216 16.60 11.48 -2.10
C ARG A 216 17.60 11.83 -3.21
N ASP A 217 18.40 10.86 -3.60
CA ASP A 217 19.29 10.96 -4.75
C ASP A 217 18.46 11.19 -6.04
N PRO A 218 18.69 12.28 -6.80
CA PRO A 218 17.96 12.55 -8.05
C PRO A 218 18.02 11.42 -9.08
N ASP A 219 19.13 10.68 -9.16
CA ASP A 219 19.26 9.57 -10.11
C ASP A 219 18.37 8.39 -9.72
N LYS A 220 18.11 8.20 -8.43
CA LYS A 220 17.10 7.23 -7.95
C LYS A 220 15.69 7.66 -8.29
N VAL A 221 15.40 8.96 -8.26
CA VAL A 221 14.10 9.49 -8.70
C VAL A 221 13.94 9.29 -10.21
N LEU A 222 14.95 9.59 -11.01
CA LEU A 222 14.96 9.28 -12.45
C LEU A 222 14.70 7.79 -12.71
N LYS A 223 15.34 6.90 -11.95
CA LYS A 223 15.07 5.46 -12.04
C LYS A 223 13.62 5.11 -11.68
N ASP A 224 13.06 5.69 -10.63
CA ASP A 224 11.66 5.47 -10.27
C ASP A 224 10.71 5.93 -11.40
N VAL A 225 10.99 7.07 -12.05
CA VAL A 225 10.20 7.56 -13.18
C VAL A 225 10.32 6.68 -14.41
N ARG A 226 11.53 6.20 -14.75
CA ARG A 226 11.74 5.26 -15.85
C ARG A 226 11.03 3.93 -15.66
N ASN A 227 10.78 3.52 -14.42
CA ASN A 227 10.03 2.31 -14.08
C ASN A 227 8.55 2.60 -13.80
N GLU A 228 8.06 3.81 -14.11
CA GLU A 228 6.66 4.21 -13.94
C GLU A 228 6.14 4.07 -12.50
N LEU A 229 7.04 4.05 -11.51
CA LEU A 229 6.65 4.00 -10.10
C LEU A 229 6.26 5.39 -9.59
N VAL A 230 6.86 6.42 -10.18
CA VAL A 230 6.66 7.84 -9.90
C VAL A 230 6.48 8.55 -11.24
N SER A 231 5.52 9.45 -11.37
CA SER A 231 5.35 10.28 -12.56
C SER A 231 6.34 11.45 -12.56
N PRO A 232 6.65 12.04 -13.73
CA PRO A 232 7.46 13.27 -13.78
C PRO A 232 6.86 14.41 -12.93
N ALA A 233 5.53 14.47 -12.81
CA ALA A 233 4.83 15.44 -11.99
C ALA A 233 5.12 15.24 -10.49
N LEU A 234 4.99 14.02 -9.96
CA LEU A 234 5.34 13.74 -8.56
C LEU A 234 6.85 13.77 -8.31
N ALA A 235 7.69 13.43 -9.28
CA ALA A 235 9.14 13.62 -9.17
C ALA A 235 9.47 15.09 -8.86
N PHE A 236 8.81 16.02 -9.56
CA PHE A 236 8.97 17.46 -9.33
C PHE A 236 8.29 17.94 -8.04
N GLY A 237 7.07 17.48 -7.76
CA GLY A 237 6.27 17.92 -6.61
C GLY A 237 6.79 17.43 -5.26
N ASP A 238 7.04 16.12 -5.15
CA ASP A 238 7.39 15.50 -3.87
C ASP A 238 8.91 15.53 -3.60
N TYR A 239 9.71 15.25 -4.63
CA TYR A 239 11.17 15.11 -4.50
C TYR A 239 11.95 16.36 -4.95
N GLY A 240 11.27 17.31 -5.57
CA GLY A 240 11.89 18.50 -6.15
C GLY A 240 12.80 18.22 -7.34
N VAL A 241 12.64 17.07 -8.02
CA VAL A 241 13.53 16.63 -9.11
C VAL A 241 12.86 16.87 -10.46
N ARG A 242 13.51 17.66 -11.32
CA ARG A 242 13.08 17.88 -12.69
C ARG A 242 13.72 16.86 -13.62
N ILE A 243 12.91 16.12 -14.36
CA ILE A 243 13.36 15.11 -15.31
C ILE A 243 13.04 15.58 -16.73
N ASP A 244 14.04 15.53 -17.60
CA ASP A 244 13.86 15.57 -19.05
C ASP A 244 13.49 14.17 -19.52
N THR A 245 12.23 13.97 -19.92
CA THR A 245 11.69 12.68 -20.37
C THR A 245 12.06 12.34 -21.81
N GLU A 246 12.56 13.30 -22.60
CA GLU A 246 13.05 13.02 -23.95
C GLU A 246 14.47 12.42 -23.88
N ARG A 247 15.31 12.97 -23.01
CA ARG A 247 16.71 12.56 -22.84
C ARG A 247 16.92 11.57 -21.71
N TRP A 248 15.93 11.38 -20.84
CA TRP A 248 16.02 10.59 -19.62
C TRP A 248 17.17 11.01 -18.71
N THR A 249 17.27 12.32 -18.48
CA THR A 249 18.30 12.94 -17.63
C THR A 249 17.67 13.84 -16.57
N VAL A 250 18.37 14.02 -15.45
CA VAL A 250 18.01 14.99 -14.42
C VAL A 250 18.46 16.39 -14.85
N ASP A 251 17.55 17.36 -14.84
CA ASP A 251 17.92 18.78 -14.92
C ASP A 251 18.39 19.23 -13.55
N GLN A 252 19.72 19.30 -13.37
CA GLN A 252 20.33 19.61 -12.08
C GLN A 252 20.00 21.03 -11.62
N ALA A 253 20.04 22.02 -12.52
CA ALA A 253 19.78 23.41 -12.18
C ALA A 253 18.33 23.62 -11.73
N ALA A 254 17.36 23.05 -12.47
CA ALA A 254 15.95 23.13 -12.07
C ALA A 254 15.66 22.34 -10.79
N THR A 255 16.32 21.19 -10.59
CA THR A 255 16.21 20.38 -9.37
C THR A 255 16.71 21.13 -8.13
N GLU A 256 17.89 21.75 -8.22
CA GLU A 256 18.44 22.56 -7.13
C GLU A 256 17.54 23.76 -6.78
N ALA A 257 17.04 24.47 -7.80
CA ALA A 257 16.12 25.58 -7.62
C ALA A 257 14.81 25.14 -6.92
N GLN A 258 14.22 24.04 -7.38
CA GLN A 258 12.98 23.52 -6.82
C GLN A 258 13.15 23.02 -5.39
N ARG A 259 14.24 22.28 -5.10
CA ARG A 259 14.52 21.84 -3.72
C ARG A 259 14.76 23.00 -2.78
N LYS A 260 15.44 24.05 -3.25
CA LYS A 260 15.64 25.28 -2.47
C LYS A 260 14.31 25.96 -2.15
N GLU A 261 13.37 25.97 -3.09
CA GLU A 261 12.03 26.51 -2.86
C GLU A 261 11.24 25.64 -1.87
N LEU A 262 11.14 24.34 -2.10
CA LEU A 262 10.39 23.42 -1.23
C LEU A 262 10.92 23.41 0.20
N ARG A 263 12.24 23.53 0.41
CA ARG A 263 12.86 23.59 1.74
C ARG A 263 12.45 24.82 2.55
N LYS A 264 12.03 25.93 1.92
CA LYS A 264 11.54 27.12 2.66
C LYS A 264 10.26 26.82 3.45
N HIS A 265 9.46 25.89 2.96
CA HIS A 265 8.18 25.49 3.53
C HIS A 265 8.30 24.24 4.42
N ARG A 266 9.51 23.70 4.61
CA ARG A 266 9.74 22.53 5.48
C ARG A 266 9.92 22.98 6.94
N PRO A 267 9.34 22.25 7.90
CA PRO A 267 9.59 22.51 9.31
C PRO A 267 11.07 22.25 9.65
N LYS A 268 11.62 22.98 10.62
CA LYS A 268 13.01 22.82 11.07
C LYS A 268 13.29 21.44 11.65
N GLU A 269 12.30 20.85 12.31
CA GLU A 269 12.36 19.49 12.84
C GLU A 269 11.23 18.66 12.21
N ALA A 270 11.61 17.56 11.57
CA ALA A 270 10.64 16.63 11.00
C ALA A 270 10.05 15.76 12.12
N PRO A 271 8.72 15.58 12.16
CA PRO A 271 8.11 14.67 13.13
C PRO A 271 8.58 13.24 12.87
N ASN A 272 8.72 12.47 13.96
CA ASN A 272 9.17 11.08 13.87
C ASN A 272 8.19 10.22 13.06
N VAL A 273 6.89 10.51 13.13
CA VAL A 273 5.82 9.77 12.46
C VAL A 273 4.90 10.74 11.73
N LEU A 274 4.65 10.52 10.44
CA LEU A 274 3.76 11.33 9.61
C LEU A 274 2.58 10.51 9.10
N TRP A 275 1.37 10.93 9.46
CA TRP A 275 0.12 10.26 9.07
C TRP A 275 -0.59 10.93 7.90
N GLN A 276 -0.24 12.19 7.61
CA GLN A 276 -0.85 13.00 6.58
C GLN A 276 0.24 13.52 5.62
N GLU A 277 -0.16 13.79 4.39
CA GLU A 277 0.64 14.60 3.49
C GLU A 277 0.76 16.03 4.06
N PRO A 278 1.83 16.77 3.75
CA PRO A 278 1.88 18.17 4.11
C PRO A 278 0.69 18.83 3.41
N THR A 279 -0.18 19.51 4.16
CA THR A 279 -1.24 20.31 3.56
C THR A 279 -0.57 21.28 2.59
N GLN A 280 -0.96 21.23 1.32
CA GLN A 280 -0.76 22.37 0.45
C GLN A 280 -1.69 23.45 0.98
N ASP A 281 -1.26 24.21 1.99
CA ASP A 281 -1.89 25.47 2.35
C ASP A 281 -1.58 26.49 1.24
N LEU A 282 -2.05 26.19 0.02
CA LEU A 282 -2.11 27.10 -1.12
C LEU A 282 -3.52 27.67 -1.33
N GLU A 283 -4.47 27.35 -0.44
CA GLU A 283 -5.81 27.95 -0.40
C GLU A 283 -6.08 28.62 0.96
N ALA A 284 -5.29 29.64 1.31
CA ALA A 284 -5.63 30.58 2.38
C ALA A 284 -4.95 31.96 2.22
N ALA A 285 -4.69 32.38 0.97
CA ALA A 285 -4.34 33.75 0.62
C ALA A 285 -5.24 34.19 -0.56
N GLY A 286 -6.54 34.29 -0.28
CA GLY A 286 -7.53 35.00 -1.08
C GLY A 286 -8.05 36.19 -0.29
#